data_AF-A0A139WKL8-F1
#
_entry.id   AF-A0A139WKL8-F1
#
_cell.length_a   1.000
_cell.length_b   1.000
_cell.length_c   1.000
_cell.angle_alpha   90.00
_cell.angle_beta   90.00
_cell.angle_gamma   90.00
#
_symmetry.space_group_name_H-M   'P 1'
#
loop_
_entity.id
_entity.type
_entity.pdbx_description
1 polymer ?
#
loop_
_entity_poly.entity_id
_entity_poly.type
_entity_poly.pdbx_seq_one_letter_code
_entity_poly.pdbx_strand_id
1 'polypeptide(L)'
;MEVAKVVNWYPQKIPNKFNHCTIKVRMVQWPPFIINIPNNSWSGTQTSTRGIEISILDLVAELANLRMFYQHDQVPENWGDVYDNGTITGNLNYLYHEINDMAIGDYAKTMKRTRFFDDVSYYHHQGLVFCVPSKSVNSKLTSLSEIMGLGPLVLTMLLYLVVTTMSWLVSGQDHTHYQKFYTCAIATYQILLGLPIYQQPRSTKPMVSTFMAYPPGTSPVMVVVVP
;
A
#
# COMPACT_ATOMS: atom_id res chain seq x y z
N MET A 1 -22.74 -42.88 65.91
CA MET A 1 -23.14 -42.20 64.66
C MET A 1 -21.88 -41.63 64.03
N GLU A 2 -21.40 -42.29 62.99
CA GLU A 2 -20.21 -41.88 62.26
C GLU A 2 -20.64 -40.83 61.22
N VAL A 3 -20.10 -39.62 61.34
CA VAL A 3 -20.45 -38.49 60.46
C VAL A 3 -19.82 -38.75 59.10
N ALA A 4 -20.64 -39.01 58.08
CA ALA A 4 -20.17 -39.19 56.71
C ALA A 4 -19.36 -37.97 56.26
N LYS A 5 -18.08 -38.21 55.90
CA LYS A 5 -17.16 -37.18 55.45
C LYS A 5 -17.58 -36.72 54.04
N VAL A 6 -18.15 -35.53 53.94
CA VAL A 6 -18.51 -34.91 52.65
C VAL A 6 -17.22 -34.61 51.88
N VAL A 7 -16.94 -35.38 50.83
CA VAL A 7 -15.83 -35.14 49.91
C VAL A 7 -16.29 -34.13 48.87
N ASN A 8 -15.66 -32.96 48.83
CA ASN A 8 -15.87 -32.01 47.74
C ASN A 8 -15.07 -32.47 46.51
N TRP A 9 -15.77 -33.06 45.54
CA TRP A 9 -15.19 -33.51 44.26
C TRP A 9 -14.86 -32.36 43.30
N TYR A 10 -15.36 -31.15 43.60
CA TYR A 10 -15.18 -29.95 42.80
C TYR A 10 -14.71 -28.78 43.69
N PRO A 11 -13.52 -28.90 44.31
CA PRO A 11 -12.90 -27.75 44.96
C PRO A 11 -12.66 -26.66 43.90
N GLN A 12 -12.49 -25.41 44.32
CA GLN A 12 -12.13 -24.33 43.40
C GLN A 12 -10.76 -24.66 42.76
N LYS A 13 -10.79 -25.22 41.54
CA LYS A 13 -9.60 -25.75 40.84
C LYS A 13 -8.74 -24.65 40.21
N ILE A 14 -9.33 -23.50 39.92
CA ILE A 14 -8.66 -22.35 39.30
C ILE A 14 -8.58 -21.25 40.35
N PRO A 15 -7.38 -20.95 40.88
CA PRO A 15 -7.20 -19.85 41.82
C PRO A 15 -7.38 -18.51 41.08
N ASN A 16 -7.88 -17.49 41.79
CA ASN A 16 -8.05 -16.14 41.23
C ASN A 16 -6.72 -15.47 40.86
N LYS A 17 -5.58 -16.03 41.31
CA LYS A 17 -4.22 -15.56 41.00
C LYS A 17 -3.32 -16.76 40.80
N PHE A 18 -2.48 -16.73 39.77
CA PHE A 18 -1.55 -17.81 39.46
C PHE A 18 -0.21 -17.75 40.23
N ASN A 19 -0.14 -16.93 41.29
CA ASN A 19 0.98 -16.86 42.25
C ASN A 19 2.38 -16.80 41.60
N HIS A 20 2.55 -16.02 40.54
CA HIS A 20 3.82 -15.91 39.79
C HIS A 20 4.29 -17.22 39.15
N CYS A 21 3.36 -18.11 38.76
CA CYS A 21 3.68 -19.28 37.96
C CYS A 21 4.43 -18.84 36.69
N THR A 22 5.52 -19.53 36.39
CA THR A 22 6.38 -19.19 35.26
C THR A 22 5.95 -19.98 34.03
N ILE A 23 5.60 -19.27 32.96
CA ILE A 23 5.27 -19.84 31.65
C ILE A 23 6.50 -19.67 30.75
N LYS A 24 7.03 -20.78 30.24
CA LYS A 24 8.18 -20.81 29.34
C LYS A 24 7.72 -20.61 27.91
N VAL A 25 8.09 -19.47 27.34
CA VAL A 25 7.67 -19.05 26.02
C VAL A 25 8.84 -19.15 25.06
N ARG A 26 8.70 -19.96 24.01
CA ARG A 26 9.65 -20.05 22.91
C ARG A 26 9.34 -18.98 21.87
N MET A 27 10.33 -18.22 21.41
CA MET A 27 10.12 -17.09 20.52
C MET A 27 11.01 -17.12 19.27
N VAL A 28 10.41 -16.82 18.11
CA VAL A 28 11.11 -16.53 16.86
C VAL A 28 11.14 -15.03 16.64
N GLN A 29 12.33 -14.47 16.39
CA GLN A 29 12.46 -13.05 16.06
C GLN A 29 11.90 -12.78 14.67
N TRP A 30 10.75 -12.10 14.62
CA TRP A 30 10.06 -11.76 13.38
C TRP A 30 9.32 -10.42 13.52
N PRO A 31 9.78 -9.34 12.87
CA PRO A 31 9.10 -8.04 12.93
C PRO A 31 7.72 -8.07 12.26
N PRO A 32 6.70 -7.35 12.79
CA PRO A 32 6.71 -6.51 13.99
C PRO A 32 6.37 -7.27 15.29
N PHE A 33 6.24 -8.60 15.25
CA PHE A 33 5.76 -9.43 16.35
C PHE A 33 6.80 -9.54 17.47
N ILE A 34 8.05 -9.76 17.09
CA ILE A 34 9.20 -9.89 17.99
C ILE A 34 10.42 -9.22 17.34
N ILE A 35 10.96 -8.20 18.02
CA ILE A 35 12.02 -7.32 17.55
C ILE A 35 13.04 -7.19 18.68
N ASN A 36 14.31 -7.37 18.34
CA ASN A 36 15.40 -7.03 19.23
C ASN A 36 15.78 -5.56 19.03
N ILE A 37 15.57 -4.76 20.07
CA ILE A 37 15.94 -3.35 20.08
C ILE A 37 17.42 -3.26 20.47
N PRO A 38 18.31 -2.77 19.58
CA PRO A 38 19.71 -2.64 19.92
C PRO A 38 19.90 -1.64 21.07
N ASN A 39 20.86 -1.96 21.94
CA ASN A 39 21.29 -1.07 23.03
C ASN A 39 21.54 0.34 22.49
N ASN A 40 20.95 1.35 23.15
CA ASN A 40 21.03 2.79 22.84
C ASN A 40 20.02 3.31 21.78
N SER A 41 19.06 2.50 21.34
CA SER A 41 17.91 3.03 20.60
C SER A 41 16.73 3.29 21.56
N TRP A 42 16.41 4.57 21.74
CA TRP A 42 15.30 5.17 22.51
C TRP A 42 15.13 4.85 24.01
N SER A 43 15.69 3.77 24.57
CA SER A 43 15.64 3.47 26.00
C SER A 43 16.99 2.93 26.47
N GLY A 44 17.63 3.62 27.41
CA GLY A 44 18.98 3.33 27.93
C GLY A 44 19.08 2.08 28.81
N THR A 45 18.37 1.01 28.49
CA THR A 45 18.37 -0.26 29.23
C THR A 45 18.58 -1.42 28.26
N GLN A 46 19.47 -2.34 28.66
CA GLN A 46 19.84 -3.60 27.99
C GLN A 46 18.78 -4.14 27.01
N THR A 47 19.22 -4.50 25.80
CA THR A 47 18.52 -5.15 24.69
C THR A 47 17.18 -5.70 25.12
N SER A 48 16.14 -4.86 25.08
CA SER A 48 14.81 -5.31 25.42
C SER A 48 14.19 -5.90 24.17
N THR A 49 14.06 -7.22 24.11
CA THR A 49 13.21 -7.87 23.13
C THR A 49 11.78 -7.34 23.31
N ARG A 50 11.19 -6.79 22.26
CA ARG A 50 9.86 -6.16 22.26
C ARG A 50 9.08 -6.60 21.04
N GLY A 51 7.80 -6.23 20.97
CA GLY A 51 6.96 -6.47 19.81
C GLY A 51 5.51 -6.71 20.22
N ILE A 52 4.64 -6.91 19.23
CA ILE A 52 3.21 -7.01 19.47
C ILE A 52 2.87 -8.19 20.38
N GLU A 53 3.41 -9.38 20.10
CA GLU A 53 3.08 -10.60 20.86
C GLU A 53 3.66 -10.58 22.28
N ILE A 54 4.88 -10.06 22.44
CA ILE A 54 5.48 -9.87 23.76
C ILE A 54 4.64 -8.92 24.60
N SER A 55 4.19 -7.80 24.01
CA SER A 55 3.38 -6.81 24.73
C SER A 55 2.03 -7.36 25.17
N ILE A 56 1.39 -8.20 24.33
CA ILE A 56 0.14 -8.89 24.69
C ILE A 56 0.39 -9.87 25.85
N LEU A 57 1.44 -10.67 25.79
CA LEU A 57 1.75 -11.64 26.84
C LEU A 57 2.18 -10.98 28.15
N ASP A 58 2.92 -9.89 28.10
CA ASP A 58 3.28 -9.10 29.29
C ASP A 58 2.02 -8.55 29.98
N LEU A 59 1.06 -8.03 29.20
CA LEU A 59 -0.23 -7.58 29.74
C LEU A 59 -1.03 -8.73 30.37
N VAL A 60 -1.07 -9.89 29.71
CA VAL A 60 -1.70 -11.10 30.27
C VAL A 60 -1.01 -11.53 31.56
N ALA A 61 0.32 -11.48 31.61
CA ALA A 61 1.07 -11.81 32.82
C ALA A 61 0.78 -10.86 33.97
N GLU A 62 0.68 -9.56 33.71
CA GLU A 62 0.30 -8.57 34.71
C GLU A 62 -1.10 -8.82 35.26
N LEU A 63 -2.09 -9.03 34.37
CA LEU A 63 -3.48 -9.25 34.76
C LEU A 63 -3.69 -10.58 35.50
N ALA A 64 -3.00 -11.64 35.08
CA ALA A 64 -3.15 -12.98 35.65
C ALA A 64 -2.17 -13.24 36.82
N ASN A 65 -1.26 -12.30 37.11
CA ASN A 65 -0.18 -12.49 38.08
C ASN A 65 0.70 -13.72 37.75
N LEU A 66 1.13 -13.81 36.48
CA LEU A 66 2.05 -14.82 35.93
C LEU A 66 3.43 -14.22 35.70
N ARG A 67 4.43 -15.07 35.47
CA ARG A 67 5.75 -14.68 35.00
C ARG A 67 6.01 -15.29 33.62
N MET A 68 6.26 -14.47 32.61
CA MET A 68 6.71 -14.98 31.31
C MET A 68 8.23 -15.16 31.31
N PHE A 69 8.69 -16.29 30.80
CA PHE A 69 10.11 -16.56 30.58
C PHE A 69 10.36 -16.83 29.10
N TYR A 70 10.83 -15.80 28.42
CA TYR A 70 11.03 -15.83 26.99
C TYR A 70 12.39 -16.45 26.62
N GLN A 71 12.41 -17.36 25.65
CA GLN A 71 13.61 -18.05 25.17
C GLN A 71 13.69 -18.01 23.64
N HIS A 72 14.85 -17.60 23.12
CA HIS A 72 15.18 -17.70 21.71
C HIS A 72 15.88 -19.02 21.38
N ASP A 73 15.74 -19.45 20.14
CA ASP A 73 16.63 -20.46 19.57
C ASP A 73 17.97 -19.86 19.17
N GLN A 74 19.01 -20.69 19.13
CA GLN A 74 20.32 -20.35 18.55
C GLN A 74 20.22 -20.25 17.03
N VAL A 75 19.29 -21.00 16.42
CA VAL A 75 19.03 -20.95 14.98
C VAL A 75 18.02 -19.83 14.69
N PRO A 76 18.41 -18.79 13.93
CA PRO A 76 17.48 -17.72 13.56
C PRO A 76 16.33 -18.28 12.71
N GLU A 77 15.14 -17.69 12.83
CA GLU A 77 13.99 -18.02 11.98
C GLU A 77 13.57 -19.50 12.03
N ASN A 78 13.78 -20.15 13.18
CA ASN A 78 13.51 -21.59 13.34
C ASN A 78 12.11 -21.88 13.91
N TRP A 79 11.05 -21.54 13.18
CA TRP A 79 9.68 -21.89 13.59
C TRP A 79 9.48 -23.38 13.83
N GLY A 80 10.08 -24.20 12.97
CA GLY A 80 9.80 -25.63 12.90
C GLY A 80 8.63 -25.95 11.98
N ASP A 81 8.59 -27.19 11.51
CA ASP A 81 7.52 -27.65 10.62
C ASP A 81 7.03 -29.05 11.00
N VAL A 82 5.86 -29.41 10.47
CA VAL A 82 5.24 -30.72 10.67
C VAL A 82 5.15 -31.42 9.32
N TYR A 83 5.95 -32.47 9.17
CA TYR A 83 6.00 -33.27 7.94
C TYR A 83 4.89 -34.33 7.90
N ASP A 84 4.62 -34.88 6.72
CA ASP A 84 3.55 -35.88 6.52
C ASP A 84 3.79 -37.19 7.27
N ASN A 85 5.05 -37.50 7.56
CA ASN A 85 5.45 -38.64 8.40
C ASN A 85 5.26 -38.38 9.91
N GLY A 86 4.73 -37.21 10.30
CA GLY A 86 4.55 -36.80 11.70
C GLY A 86 5.82 -36.29 12.37
N THR A 87 6.94 -36.17 11.65
CA THR A 87 8.15 -35.55 12.20
C THR A 87 7.92 -34.06 12.42
N ILE A 88 8.28 -33.58 13.61
CA ILE A 88 8.18 -32.17 14.02
C ILE A 88 9.59 -31.64 14.23
N THR A 89 9.89 -30.44 13.71
CA THR A 89 11.21 -29.82 13.79
C THR A 89 11.17 -28.46 14.47
N GLY A 90 12.34 -27.84 14.63
CA GLY A 90 12.52 -26.46 15.11
C GLY A 90 11.86 -26.17 16.45
N ASN A 91 11.38 -24.94 16.62
CA ASN A 91 10.73 -24.51 17.87
C ASN A 91 9.46 -25.31 18.22
N LEU A 92 8.70 -25.79 17.23
CA LEU A 92 7.55 -26.66 17.47
C LEU A 92 7.94 -28.00 18.10
N ASN A 93 9.14 -28.50 17.86
CA ASN A 93 9.59 -29.74 18.48
C ASN A 93 9.73 -29.61 20.01
N TYR A 94 10.13 -28.43 20.50
CA TYR A 94 10.21 -28.16 21.93
C TYR A 94 8.83 -28.03 22.57
N LEU A 95 7.87 -27.46 21.85
CA LEU A 95 6.47 -27.40 22.28
C LEU A 95 5.85 -28.80 22.33
N TYR A 96 6.11 -29.64 21.32
CA TYR A 96 5.59 -31.00 21.26
C TYR A 96 6.09 -31.89 22.40
N HIS A 97 7.34 -31.71 22.82
CA HIS A 97 7.93 -32.44 23.93
C HIS A 97 7.71 -31.77 25.30
N GLU A 98 6.80 -30.79 25.38
CA GLU A 98 6.44 -30.08 26.62
C GLU A 98 7.65 -29.42 27.33
N ILE A 99 8.70 -29.08 26.57
CA ILE A 99 9.88 -28.37 27.10
C ILE A 99 9.55 -26.89 27.33
N ASN A 100 8.73 -26.34 26.43
CA ASN A 100 8.17 -24.99 26.47
C ASN A 100 6.64 -25.08 26.51
N ASP A 101 6.01 -24.15 27.22
CA ASP A 101 4.56 -24.13 27.42
C ASP A 101 3.83 -23.43 26.26
N MET A 102 4.53 -22.56 25.54
CA MET A 102 3.97 -21.76 24.44
C MET A 102 5.04 -21.43 23.40
N ALA A 103 4.65 -21.28 22.14
CA ALA A 103 5.48 -20.74 21.07
C ALA A 103 4.84 -19.49 20.45
N ILE A 104 5.67 -18.46 20.20
CA ILE A 104 5.28 -17.18 19.61
C ILE A 104 6.28 -16.75 18.51
N GLY A 105 5.85 -15.86 17.63
CA GLY A 105 6.64 -15.30 16.55
C GLY A 105 5.95 -15.40 15.18
N ASP A 106 4.65 -15.09 15.07
CA ASP A 106 3.90 -15.18 13.79
C ASP A 106 3.76 -16.61 13.22
N TYR A 107 3.24 -17.52 14.05
CA TYR A 107 2.98 -18.89 13.61
C TYR A 107 1.78 -18.97 12.67
N ALA A 108 2.04 -19.28 11.40
CA ALA A 108 0.98 -19.62 10.46
C ALA A 108 0.24 -20.90 10.87
N LYS A 109 -1.09 -20.83 10.92
CA LYS A 109 -1.95 -22.00 11.11
C LYS A 109 -2.00 -22.82 9.83
N THR A 110 -1.60 -24.08 9.91
CA THR A 110 -1.68 -25.04 8.80
C THR A 110 -2.42 -26.28 9.23
N MET A 111 -3.05 -26.98 8.29
CA MET A 111 -3.77 -28.24 8.58
C MET A 111 -2.89 -29.31 9.23
N LYS A 112 -1.59 -29.30 8.98
CA LYS A 112 -0.64 -30.24 9.60
C LYS A 112 -0.39 -29.88 11.05
N ARG A 113 -0.13 -28.59 11.35
CA ARG A 113 0.14 -28.11 12.71
C ARG A 113 -1.07 -28.27 13.64
N THR A 114 -2.28 -28.01 13.14
CA THR A 114 -3.53 -28.12 13.94
C THR A 114 -3.86 -29.55 14.38
N ARG A 115 -3.17 -30.57 13.86
CA ARG A 115 -3.32 -31.95 14.33
C ARG A 115 -2.52 -32.24 15.61
N PHE A 116 -1.51 -31.42 15.90
CA PHE A 116 -0.57 -31.63 17.00
C PHE A 116 -0.59 -30.50 18.03
N PHE A 117 -1.06 -29.31 17.65
CA PHE A 117 -1.03 -28.13 18.50
C PHE A 117 -2.36 -27.41 18.47
N ASP A 118 -2.77 -26.91 19.63
CA ASP A 118 -3.86 -25.97 19.78
C ASP A 118 -3.37 -24.54 19.55
N ASP A 119 -4.18 -23.74 18.87
CA ASP A 119 -3.95 -22.32 18.65
C ASP A 119 -4.91 -21.46 19.47
N VAL A 120 -4.44 -20.25 19.84
CA VAL A 120 -5.31 -19.23 20.42
C VAL A 120 -6.14 -18.54 19.33
N SER A 121 -7.27 -17.96 19.71
CA SER A 121 -8.08 -17.17 18.78
C SER A 121 -7.22 -16.08 18.11
N TYR A 122 -7.39 -15.93 16.80
CA TYR A 122 -6.59 -15.02 15.99
C TYR A 122 -6.65 -13.58 16.51
N TYR A 123 -5.50 -13.04 16.91
CA TYR A 123 -5.35 -11.61 17.24
C TYR A 123 -4.95 -10.77 16.02
N HIS A 124 -4.54 -11.40 14.92
CA HIS A 124 -4.12 -10.72 13.71
C HIS A 124 -4.42 -11.57 12.46
N HIS A 125 -4.85 -10.90 11.37
CA HIS A 125 -5.06 -11.52 10.06
C HIS A 125 -4.03 -10.93 9.08
N GLN A 126 -3.26 -11.81 8.44
CA GLN A 126 -2.35 -11.45 7.36
C GLN A 126 -2.86 -11.99 6.02
N GLY A 127 -2.78 -11.16 4.98
CA GLY A 127 -2.95 -11.58 3.61
C GLY A 127 -1.59 -11.86 2.95
N LEU A 128 -1.55 -12.80 2.00
CA LEU A 128 -0.40 -12.96 1.14
C LEU A 128 -0.35 -11.79 0.16
N VAL A 129 0.74 -11.01 0.22
CA VAL A 129 0.95 -9.85 -0.65
C VAL A 129 2.16 -10.10 -1.55
N PHE A 130 2.02 -9.78 -2.83
CA PHE A 130 3.13 -9.78 -3.76
C PHE A 130 3.78 -8.40 -3.81
N CYS A 131 5.01 -8.29 -3.30
CA CYS A 131 5.73 -7.03 -3.26
C CYS A 131 6.53 -6.83 -4.56
N VAL A 132 6.31 -5.70 -5.23
CA VAL A 132 7.11 -5.25 -6.37
C VAL A 132 7.86 -3.96 -6.02
N PRO A 133 9.08 -3.74 -6.56
CA PRO A 133 9.79 -2.48 -6.34
C PRO A 133 8.93 -1.27 -6.75
N SER A 134 8.87 -0.27 -5.89
CA SER A 134 8.18 0.99 -6.23
C SER A 134 8.89 1.66 -7.39
N LYS A 135 8.17 2.01 -8.45
CA LYS A 135 8.72 2.85 -9.52
C LYS A 135 9.00 4.23 -8.95
N SER A 136 10.20 4.76 -9.16
CA SER A 136 10.50 6.15 -8.86
C SER A 136 9.58 7.03 -9.72
N VAL A 137 8.83 7.93 -9.08
CA VAL A 137 8.01 8.91 -9.80
C VAL A 137 8.98 9.85 -10.53
N ASN A 138 9.23 9.58 -11.80
CA ASN A 138 9.98 10.49 -12.67
C ASN A 138 9.21 11.81 -12.81
N SER A 139 9.93 12.89 -13.11
CA SER A 139 9.33 14.22 -13.33
C SER A 139 8.19 14.14 -14.36
N LYS A 140 7.05 14.78 -14.08
CA LYS A 140 5.86 14.75 -14.97
C LYS A 140 6.18 15.16 -16.43
N LEU A 141 7.21 16.00 -16.62
CA LEU A 141 7.65 16.45 -17.94
C LEU A 141 8.33 15.35 -18.75
N THR A 142 9.10 14.46 -18.12
CA THR A 142 9.73 13.33 -18.85
C THR A 142 8.67 12.35 -19.34
N SER A 143 7.61 12.14 -18.55
CA SER A 143 6.48 11.30 -18.95
C SER A 143 5.72 11.86 -20.16
N LEU A 144 5.54 13.18 -20.27
CA LEU A 144 4.91 13.80 -21.45
C LEU A 144 5.78 13.66 -22.70
N SER A 145 7.10 13.85 -22.58
CA SER A 145 8.03 13.64 -23.71
C SER A 145 8.15 12.19 -24.14
N GLU A 146 7.97 11.24 -23.22
CA GLU A 146 7.95 9.80 -23.52
C GLU A 146 6.69 9.39 -24.28
N ILE A 147 5.52 9.95 -23.94
CA ILE A 147 4.24 9.61 -24.58
C ILE A 147 4.13 10.21 -25.99
N MET A 148 4.50 11.48 -26.15
CA MET A 148 4.35 12.18 -27.44
C MET A 148 5.58 12.08 -28.35
N GLY A 149 6.73 11.72 -27.80
CA GLY A 149 8.02 11.86 -28.48
C GLY A 149 8.43 13.33 -28.66
N LEU A 150 9.74 13.62 -28.58
CA LEU A 150 10.24 14.98 -28.76
C LEU A 150 9.99 15.53 -30.18
N GLY A 151 10.08 14.67 -31.21
CA GLY A 151 9.87 15.06 -32.60
C GLY A 151 8.47 15.59 -32.88
N PRO A 152 7.40 14.81 -32.60
CA PRO A 152 6.02 15.27 -32.78
C PRO A 152 5.69 16.51 -31.94
N LEU A 153 6.20 16.62 -30.71
CA LEU A 153 5.99 17.81 -29.87
C LEU A 153 6.57 19.07 -30.51
N VAL A 154 7.82 19.01 -31.00
CA VAL A 154 8.44 20.15 -31.70
C VAL A 154 7.69 20.48 -32.99
N LEU A 155 7.28 19.47 -33.75
CA LEU A 155 6.51 19.67 -34.98
C LEU A 155 5.16 20.35 -34.70
N THR A 156 4.43 19.91 -33.68
CA THR A 156 3.15 20.53 -33.28
C THR A 156 3.35 21.97 -32.82
N MET A 157 4.42 22.27 -32.07
CA MET A 157 4.74 23.65 -31.67
C MET A 157 5.08 24.55 -32.87
N LEU A 158 5.82 24.03 -33.86
CA LEU A 158 6.13 24.76 -35.09
C LEU A 158 4.88 25.05 -35.92
N LEU A 159 4.03 24.03 -36.14
CA LEU A 159 2.77 24.20 -36.88
C LEU A 159 1.84 25.20 -36.17
N TYR A 160 1.75 25.12 -34.85
CA TYR A 160 0.98 26.07 -34.04
C TYR A 160 1.47 27.51 -34.22
N LEU A 161 2.79 27.74 -34.22
CA LEU A 161 3.35 29.07 -34.45
C LEU A 161 3.07 29.56 -35.88
N VAL A 162 3.19 28.71 -36.90
CA VAL A 162 2.88 29.07 -38.30
C VAL A 162 1.41 29.46 -38.46
N VAL A 163 0.48 28.68 -37.92
CA VAL A 163 -0.95 29.00 -38.00
C VAL A 163 -1.27 30.29 -37.24
N THR A 164 -0.63 30.52 -36.09
CA THR A 164 -0.82 31.73 -35.29
C THR A 164 -0.27 32.97 -35.99
N THR A 165 0.92 32.90 -36.60
CA THR A 165 1.49 34.03 -37.35
C THR A 165 0.70 34.34 -38.62
N MET A 166 0.26 33.33 -39.37
CA MET A 166 -0.59 33.52 -40.54
C MET A 166 -1.93 34.16 -40.16
N SER A 167 -2.56 33.68 -39.09
CA SER A 167 -3.81 34.25 -38.58
C SER A 167 -3.64 35.69 -38.10
N TRP A 168 -2.51 36.02 -37.46
CA TRP A 168 -2.20 37.37 -37.02
C TRP A 168 -1.95 38.33 -38.20
N LEU A 169 -1.17 37.91 -39.21
CA LEU A 169 -0.89 38.71 -40.41
C LEU A 169 -2.14 39.02 -41.21
N VAL A 170 -3.02 38.02 -41.38
CA VAL A 170 -4.30 38.21 -42.09
C VAL A 170 -5.24 39.09 -41.27
N SER A 171 -5.29 38.89 -39.95
CA SER A 171 -6.23 39.61 -39.10
C SER A 171 -5.84 41.05 -38.79
N GLY A 172 -4.57 41.43 -38.99
CA GLY A 172 -4.10 42.80 -38.83
C GLY A 172 -4.81 43.81 -39.77
N GLN A 173 -5.50 43.33 -40.81
CA GLN A 173 -6.16 44.17 -41.79
C GLN A 173 -7.65 44.45 -41.50
N ASP A 174 -8.40 43.49 -40.92
CA ASP A 174 -9.89 43.54 -40.91
C ASP A 174 -10.58 43.41 -39.54
N HIS A 175 -9.87 42.97 -38.46
CA HIS A 175 -10.53 42.69 -37.17
C HIS A 175 -9.79 43.27 -35.96
N THR A 176 -10.46 44.18 -35.23
CA THR A 176 -9.92 44.87 -34.04
C THR A 176 -9.55 43.93 -32.87
N HIS A 177 -10.23 42.78 -32.74
CA HIS A 177 -10.01 41.83 -31.63
C HIS A 177 -8.73 40.97 -31.77
N TYR A 178 -8.28 40.73 -33.00
CA TYR A 178 -7.17 39.84 -33.33
C TYR A 178 -5.91 40.58 -33.79
N GLN A 179 -5.89 41.91 -33.67
CA GLN A 179 -4.72 42.73 -33.99
C GLN A 179 -3.50 42.41 -33.13
N LYS A 180 -3.73 41.94 -31.90
CA LYS A 180 -2.65 41.60 -30.97
C LYS A 180 -2.27 40.13 -31.10
N PHE A 181 -0.99 39.86 -31.17
CA PHE A 181 -0.47 38.49 -31.31
C PHE A 181 -0.98 37.54 -30.20
N TYR A 182 -1.07 38.01 -28.95
CA TYR A 182 -1.48 37.15 -27.83
C TYR A 182 -2.96 36.75 -27.90
N THR A 183 -3.86 37.61 -28.39
CA THR A 183 -5.27 37.25 -28.53
C THR A 183 -5.46 36.23 -29.65
N CYS A 184 -4.67 36.36 -30.71
CA CYS A 184 -4.62 35.37 -31.79
C CYS A 184 -4.08 34.02 -31.29
N ALA A 185 -2.98 34.03 -30.52
CA ALA A 185 -2.37 32.82 -29.96
C ALA A 185 -3.32 32.06 -29.02
N ILE A 186 -4.05 32.77 -28.15
CA ILE A 186 -5.01 32.13 -27.25
C ILE A 186 -6.15 31.49 -28.05
N ALA A 187 -6.66 32.16 -29.09
CA ALA A 187 -7.71 31.61 -29.93
C ALA A 187 -7.25 30.40 -30.74
N THR A 188 -6.04 30.42 -31.31
CA THR A 188 -5.48 29.25 -32.02
C THR A 188 -5.21 28.08 -31.07
N TYR A 189 -4.80 28.36 -29.83
CA TYR A 189 -4.62 27.32 -28.82
C TYR A 189 -5.96 26.70 -28.38
N GLN A 190 -7.00 27.51 -28.22
CA GLN A 190 -8.36 27.03 -27.95
C GLN A 190 -8.86 26.12 -29.08
N ILE A 191 -8.64 26.50 -30.34
CA ILE A 191 -8.97 25.67 -31.51
C ILE A 191 -8.18 24.36 -31.50
N LEU A 192 -6.88 24.39 -31.20
CA LEU A 192 -6.04 23.20 -31.10
C LEU A 192 -6.54 22.21 -30.03
N LEU A 193 -7.07 22.74 -28.92
CA LEU A 193 -7.68 21.93 -27.86
C LEU A 193 -9.14 21.52 -28.16
N GLY A 194 -9.71 21.93 -29.29
CA GLY A 194 -11.11 21.68 -29.63
C GLY A 194 -12.11 22.46 -28.78
N LEU A 195 -11.68 23.54 -28.13
CA LEU A 195 -12.51 24.41 -27.30
C LEU A 195 -13.22 25.48 -28.15
N PRO A 196 -14.44 25.90 -27.76
CA PRO A 196 -15.16 26.94 -28.48
C PRO A 196 -14.47 28.30 -28.33
N ILE A 197 -14.42 29.05 -29.43
CA ILE A 197 -13.92 30.43 -29.46
C ILE A 197 -15.06 31.44 -29.34
N TYR A 198 -14.78 32.57 -28.68
CA TYR A 198 -15.79 33.61 -28.41
C TYR A 198 -16.30 34.32 -29.67
N GLN A 199 -15.43 34.54 -30.67
CA GLN A 199 -15.77 35.15 -31.95
C GLN A 199 -15.07 34.38 -33.06
N GLN A 200 -15.75 34.13 -34.18
CA GLN A 200 -15.16 33.47 -35.34
C GLN A 200 -14.60 34.53 -36.31
N PRO A 201 -13.37 34.38 -36.82
CA PRO A 201 -12.83 35.30 -37.81
C PRO A 201 -13.64 35.18 -39.11
N ARG A 202 -14.15 36.30 -39.62
CA ARG A 202 -14.93 36.39 -40.86
C ARG A 202 -14.19 37.31 -41.83
N SER A 203 -13.36 36.75 -42.71
CA SER A 203 -12.68 37.52 -43.76
C SER A 203 -13.45 37.45 -45.08
N THR A 204 -13.46 38.54 -45.85
CA THR A 204 -14.03 38.64 -47.20
C THR A 204 -13.06 38.18 -48.30
N LYS A 205 -11.81 37.86 -47.95
CA LYS A 205 -10.82 37.23 -48.84
C LYS A 205 -10.86 35.70 -48.66
N PRO A 206 -10.61 34.90 -49.71
CA PRO A 206 -10.61 33.44 -49.60
C PRO A 206 -9.40 32.98 -48.78
N MET A 207 -9.58 32.95 -47.47
CA MET A 207 -8.75 32.15 -46.58
C MET A 207 -9.36 30.75 -46.62
N VAL A 208 -8.58 29.74 -47.00
CA VAL A 208 -9.00 28.33 -46.90
C VAL A 208 -9.17 28.03 -45.41
N SER A 209 -10.36 28.30 -44.91
CA SER A 209 -10.70 28.23 -43.51
C SER A 209 -11.44 26.92 -43.28
N THR A 210 -10.67 25.84 -43.11
CA THR A 210 -11.23 24.56 -42.67
C THR A 210 -11.55 24.67 -41.19
N PHE A 211 -12.72 25.20 -40.85
CA PHE A 211 -13.23 25.25 -39.48
C PHE A 211 -14.23 24.10 -39.26
N MET A 212 -13.94 23.26 -38.27
CA MET A 212 -14.87 22.24 -37.79
C MET A 212 -15.96 22.94 -36.96
N ALA A 213 -17.13 23.17 -37.56
CA ALA A 213 -18.29 23.62 -36.83
C ALA A 213 -18.96 22.41 -36.17
N TYR A 214 -19.10 22.42 -34.85
CA TYR A 214 -19.94 21.49 -34.11
C TYR A 214 -21.33 22.12 -33.91
N PRO A 215 -22.36 21.70 -34.65
CA PRO A 215 -23.73 21.92 -34.21
C PRO A 215 -24.04 20.98 -33.03
N PRO A 216 -24.84 21.40 -32.04
CA PRO A 216 -25.25 20.52 -30.96
C PRO A 216 -26.17 19.42 -31.52
N GLY A 217 -25.67 18.18 -31.59
CA GLY A 217 -26.50 16.98 -31.78
C GLY A 217 -26.15 16.05 -32.95
N THR A 218 -25.13 16.30 -33.78
CA THR A 218 -24.79 15.40 -34.89
C THR A 218 -23.28 15.26 -35.14
N SER A 219 -22.90 14.13 -35.75
CA SER A 219 -21.52 13.73 -36.11
C SER A 219 -20.73 14.81 -36.85
N PRO A 220 -19.39 14.83 -36.74
CA PRO A 220 -18.56 15.90 -37.31
C PRO A 220 -18.70 15.98 -38.83
N VAL A 221 -19.20 17.10 -39.33
CA VAL A 221 -19.26 17.40 -40.78
C VAL A 221 -18.18 18.42 -41.10
N MET A 222 -17.27 18.05 -42.00
CA MET A 222 -16.29 18.97 -42.58
C MET A 222 -17.03 19.93 -43.51
N VAL A 223 -17.21 21.18 -43.06
CA VAL A 223 -17.77 22.24 -43.91
C VAL A 223 -16.59 22.98 -44.55
N VAL A 224 -16.35 22.68 -45.83
CA VAL A 224 -15.47 23.49 -46.67
C VAL A 224 -16.30 24.65 -47.19
N VAL A 225 -16.08 25.85 -46.67
CA VAL A 225 -16.63 27.07 -47.27
C VAL A 225 -15.63 27.54 -48.32
N VAL A 226 -15.94 27.25 -49.58
CA VAL A 226 -15.35 27.91 -50.75
C VAL A 226 -16.34 29.01 -51.16
N PRO A 227 -15.90 30.21 -51.61
CA PRO A 227 -16.80 31.23 -52.13
C PRO A 227 -17.72 30.71 -53.24
#